data_AF-A0A932FST7-F1
#
_entry.id   AF-A0A932FST7-F1
#
_cell.length_a   1.000
_cell.length_b   1.000
_cell.length_c   1.000
_cell.angle_alpha   90.00
_cell.angle_beta   90.00
_cell.angle_gamma   90.00
#
_symmetry.space_group_name_H-M   'P 1'
#
loop_
_entity.id
_entity.type
_entity.pdbx_description
1 polymer ?
#
loop_
_entity_poly.entity_id
_entity_poly.type
_entity_poly.pdbx_seq_one_letter_code
_entity_poly.pdbx_strand_id
1 'polypeptide(L)'
;PKPHTPFQWVAQETEARLNEKQAVLKKGLLRKGIRLSWQDTRVSLLEAALSRGDRRLGQVIYDAWKLGSTFEAWSERFRFDLWQQAFAGAGLDPAFYAGRLRSLDEPLPWAHIDTGVSPAFLKREFCLAEEGRRTGDCRYVACNVCGLQGAQPACREKLAGQRDRASKGQSAAGT
;
A
#
# COMPACT_ATOMS: atom_id res chain seq x y z
N PRO A 1 -0.90 -1.24 -4.88
CA PRO A 1 -0.91 -0.06 -3.97
C PRO A 1 -1.79 -0.34 -2.75
N LYS A 2 -1.34 0.00 -1.55
CA LYS A 2 -2.10 -0.18 -0.30
C LYS A 2 -1.92 1.06 0.59
N PRO A 3 -2.92 1.42 1.41
CA PRO A 3 -2.79 2.46 2.44
C PRO A 3 -1.55 2.28 3.31
N HIS A 4 -0.97 3.39 3.78
CA HIS A 4 0.16 3.40 4.71
C HIS A 4 1.43 2.69 4.18
N THR A 5 1.56 2.57 2.86
CA THR A 5 2.77 2.08 2.19
C THR A 5 3.39 3.19 1.34
N PRO A 6 4.70 3.12 1.00
CA PRO A 6 5.32 4.09 0.09
C PRO A 6 4.61 4.18 -1.26
N PHE A 7 3.98 3.08 -1.71
CA PHE A 7 3.24 3.03 -2.97
C PHE A 7 1.73 3.29 -2.81
N GLN A 8 1.28 3.99 -1.76
CA GLN A 8 -0.15 4.29 -1.58
C GLN A 8 -0.70 5.28 -2.63
N TRP A 9 0.18 6.07 -3.26
CA TRP A 9 -0.18 7.07 -4.27
C TRP A 9 -0.21 6.55 -5.71
N VAL A 10 0.32 5.35 -5.97
CA VAL A 10 0.39 4.83 -7.34
C VAL A 10 -0.93 4.21 -7.79
N ALA A 11 -1.18 4.31 -9.09
CA ALA A 11 -2.27 3.59 -9.74
C ALA A 11 -2.05 2.08 -9.66
N GLN A 12 -3.12 1.33 -9.42
CA GLN A 12 -3.10 -0.08 -9.75
C GLN A 12 -3.28 -0.23 -11.25
N GLU A 13 -2.52 -1.13 -11.84
CA GLU A 13 -2.63 -1.48 -13.25
C GLU A 13 -4.01 -2.12 -13.57
N THR A 14 -4.48 -1.93 -14.80
CA THR A 14 -5.76 -2.51 -15.24
C THR A 14 -5.72 -4.04 -15.29
N GLU A 15 -6.88 -4.68 -15.15
CA GLU A 15 -7.00 -6.14 -15.29
C GLU A 15 -6.44 -6.65 -16.62
N ALA A 16 -6.76 -5.98 -17.74
CA ALA A 16 -6.27 -6.36 -19.07
C ALA A 16 -4.74 -6.39 -19.12
N ARG A 17 -4.08 -5.33 -18.63
CA ARG A 17 -2.61 -5.24 -18.59
C ARG A 17 -1.98 -6.24 -17.61
N LEU A 18 -2.62 -6.49 -16.47
CA LEU A 18 -2.16 -7.53 -15.54
C LEU A 18 -2.23 -8.91 -16.18
N ASN A 19 -3.33 -9.22 -16.89
CA ASN A 19 -3.51 -10.48 -17.60
C ASN A 19 -2.48 -10.66 -18.73
N GLU A 20 -2.19 -9.60 -19.50
CA GLU A 20 -1.11 -9.60 -20.50
C GLU A 20 0.25 -9.94 -19.86
N LYS A 21 0.63 -9.24 -18.79
CA LYS A 21 1.90 -9.47 -18.07
C LYS A 21 1.98 -10.90 -17.52
N GLN A 22 0.88 -11.42 -16.95
CA GLN A 22 0.81 -12.80 -16.48
C GLN A 22 0.95 -13.81 -17.63
N ALA A 23 0.35 -13.55 -18.79
CA ALA A 23 0.47 -14.42 -19.96
C ALA A 23 1.92 -14.52 -20.47
N VAL A 24 2.65 -13.40 -20.47
CA VAL A 24 4.08 -13.39 -20.81
C VAL A 24 4.88 -14.26 -19.83
N LEU A 25 4.66 -14.11 -18.53
CA LEU A 25 5.34 -14.92 -17.50
C LEU A 25 5.01 -16.41 -17.62
N LYS A 26 3.73 -16.75 -17.83
CA LYS A 26 3.28 -18.12 -18.06
C LYS A 26 4.02 -18.76 -19.24
N LYS A 27 4.11 -18.04 -20.36
CA LYS A 27 4.79 -18.51 -21.57
C LYS A 27 6.30 -18.67 -21.36
N GLY A 28 6.94 -17.70 -20.71
CA GLY A 28 8.40 -17.69 -20.51
C GLY A 28 8.92 -18.65 -19.44
N LEU A 29 8.08 -19.02 -18.47
CA LEU A 29 8.47 -19.85 -17.32
C LEU A 29 7.85 -21.25 -17.35
N LEU A 30 7.36 -21.70 -18.51
CA LEU A 30 6.75 -23.00 -18.71
C LEU A 30 7.83 -24.10 -18.75
N ARG A 31 8.43 -24.39 -17.59
CA ARG A 31 9.47 -25.42 -17.41
C ARG A 31 9.20 -26.28 -16.19
N LYS A 32 9.65 -27.53 -16.25
CA LYS A 32 9.51 -28.51 -15.16
C LYS A 32 10.13 -27.95 -13.87
N GLY A 33 9.40 -28.04 -12.77
CA GLY A 33 9.85 -27.58 -11.45
C GLY A 33 9.47 -26.14 -11.08
N ILE A 34 8.78 -25.40 -11.95
CA ILE A 34 8.22 -24.08 -11.60
C ILE A 34 6.70 -24.16 -11.48
N ARG A 35 6.19 -23.74 -10.32
CA ARG A 35 4.77 -23.48 -10.09
C ARG A 35 4.56 -21.98 -9.94
N LEU A 36 3.78 -21.40 -10.83
CA LEU A 36 3.39 -20.00 -10.72
C LEU A 36 2.08 -19.90 -9.93
N SER A 37 2.01 -18.90 -9.06
CA SER A 37 0.81 -18.54 -8.31
C SER A 37 0.62 -17.03 -8.40
N TRP A 38 -0.62 -16.59 -8.58
CA TRP A 38 -1.01 -15.19 -8.65
C TRP A 38 -2.38 -15.04 -8.01
N GLN A 39 -2.64 -13.85 -7.50
CA GLN A 39 -3.96 -13.48 -7.01
C GLN A 39 -4.89 -13.18 -8.20
N ASP A 40 -6.18 -13.48 -8.06
CA ASP A 40 -7.18 -13.09 -9.05
C ASP A 40 -7.19 -11.55 -9.19
N THR A 41 -7.21 -11.07 -10.42
CA THR A 41 -7.15 -9.64 -10.78
C THR A 41 -8.35 -8.87 -10.24
N ARG A 42 -9.54 -9.48 -10.22
CA ARG A 42 -10.79 -8.90 -9.74
C ARG A 42 -10.81 -8.80 -8.22
N VAL A 43 -10.29 -9.81 -7.52
CA VAL A 43 -10.04 -9.73 -6.07
C VAL A 43 -9.09 -8.57 -5.77
N SER A 44 -7.98 -8.51 -6.52
CA SER A 44 -6.97 -7.45 -6.34
C SER A 44 -7.54 -6.05 -6.58
N LEU A 45 -8.44 -5.88 -7.56
CA LEU A 45 -9.15 -4.63 -7.82
C LEU A 45 -10.05 -4.25 -6.65
N LEU A 46 -10.87 -5.18 -6.18
CA LEU A 46 -11.78 -4.95 -5.07
C LEU A 46 -11.03 -4.57 -3.80
N GLU A 47 -9.98 -5.32 -3.44
CA GLU A 47 -9.17 -5.02 -2.27
C GLU A 47 -8.55 -3.62 -2.34
N ALA A 48 -8.06 -3.23 -3.53
CA ALA A 48 -7.44 -1.93 -3.72
C ALA A 48 -8.45 -0.79 -3.68
N ALA A 49 -9.67 -1.02 -4.17
CA ALA A 49 -10.78 -0.07 -4.09
C ALA A 49 -11.23 0.10 -2.64
N LEU A 50 -11.54 -1.00 -1.94
CA LEU A 50 -12.02 -0.99 -0.55
C LEU A 50 -10.98 -0.39 0.41
N SER A 51 -9.72 -0.78 0.30
CA SER A 51 -8.67 -0.26 1.19
C SER A 51 -8.35 1.22 0.95
N ARG A 52 -8.52 1.72 -0.28
CA ARG A 52 -8.25 3.12 -0.65
C ARG A 52 -9.52 3.94 -0.87
N GLY A 53 -10.63 3.46 -0.32
CA GLY A 53 -11.93 4.09 -0.36
C GLY A 53 -12.09 5.21 0.65
N ASP A 54 -13.10 6.02 0.42
CA ASP A 54 -13.65 6.91 1.43
C ASP A 54 -14.99 6.36 1.95
N ARG A 55 -15.66 7.15 2.81
CA ARG A 55 -16.92 6.77 3.48
C ARG A 55 -18.02 6.33 2.50
N ARG A 56 -17.98 6.73 1.23
CA ARG A 56 -18.97 6.32 0.22
C ARG A 56 -18.96 4.81 -0.02
N LEU A 57 -17.83 4.13 0.21
CA LEU A 57 -17.76 2.67 0.09
C LEU A 57 -18.53 1.93 1.19
N GLY A 58 -18.93 2.61 2.28
CA GLY A 58 -19.80 2.00 3.28
C GLY A 58 -21.12 1.50 2.68
N GLN A 59 -21.71 2.27 1.76
CA GLN A 59 -22.93 1.88 1.06
C GLN A 59 -22.69 0.67 0.15
N VAL A 60 -21.58 0.65 -0.59
CA VAL A 60 -21.20 -0.49 -1.45
C VAL A 60 -21.04 -1.78 -0.66
N ILE A 61 -20.35 -1.72 0.49
CA ILE A 61 -20.16 -2.90 1.36
C ILE A 61 -21.50 -3.42 1.87
N TYR A 62 -22.37 -2.51 2.31
CA TYR A 62 -23.70 -2.86 2.81
C TYR A 62 -24.59 -3.49 1.71
N ASP A 63 -24.57 -2.94 0.50
CA ASP A 63 -25.36 -3.46 -0.62
C ASP A 63 -24.80 -4.79 -1.12
N ALA A 64 -23.48 -4.97 -1.18
CA ALA A 64 -22.86 -6.24 -1.52
C ALA A 64 -23.29 -7.34 -0.54
N TRP A 65 -23.31 -7.04 0.77
CA TRP A 65 -23.81 -7.96 1.78
C TRP A 65 -25.30 -8.29 1.58
N LYS A 66 -26.16 -7.29 1.31
CA LYS A 66 -27.59 -7.52 1.01
C LYS A 66 -27.81 -8.42 -0.21
N LEU A 67 -26.95 -8.29 -1.22
CA LEU A 67 -26.97 -9.12 -2.42
C LEU A 67 -26.45 -10.55 -2.17
N GLY A 68 -25.95 -10.84 -0.96
CA GLY A 68 -25.52 -12.17 -0.53
C GLY A 68 -24.00 -12.37 -0.50
N SER A 69 -23.20 -11.32 -0.71
CA SER A 69 -21.75 -11.40 -0.57
C SER A 69 -21.38 -11.71 0.88
N THR A 70 -20.95 -12.95 1.12
CA THR A 70 -20.60 -13.48 2.44
C THR A 70 -19.52 -14.55 2.29
N PHE A 71 -18.66 -14.68 3.29
CA PHE A 71 -17.62 -15.72 3.35
C PHE A 71 -16.60 -15.68 2.20
N GLU A 72 -16.27 -14.49 1.68
CA GLU A 72 -15.39 -14.33 0.52
C GLU A 72 -13.88 -14.43 0.81
N ALA A 73 -13.50 -14.76 2.05
CA ALA A 73 -12.13 -15.17 2.36
C ALA A 73 -11.75 -16.49 1.64
N TRP A 74 -12.74 -17.29 1.24
CA TRP A 74 -12.57 -18.49 0.44
C TRP A 74 -12.84 -18.20 -1.03
N SER A 75 -11.84 -18.43 -1.88
CA SER A 75 -11.86 -18.05 -3.30
C SER A 75 -13.07 -18.59 -4.08
N GLU A 76 -13.56 -19.76 -3.71
CA GLU A 76 -14.72 -20.43 -4.31
C GLU A 76 -16.07 -19.76 -3.96
N ARG A 77 -16.08 -18.89 -2.95
CA ARG A 77 -17.24 -18.10 -2.53
C ARG A 77 -17.22 -16.68 -3.05
N PHE A 78 -16.11 -16.26 -3.67
CA PHE A 78 -15.97 -14.90 -4.20
C PHE A 78 -16.93 -14.65 -5.37
N ARG A 79 -17.77 -13.62 -5.23
CA ARG A 79 -18.83 -13.28 -6.19
C ARG A 79 -18.68 -11.84 -6.65
N PHE A 80 -17.73 -11.64 -7.56
CA PHE A 80 -17.42 -10.33 -8.12
C PHE A 80 -18.61 -9.64 -8.80
N ASP A 81 -19.56 -10.42 -9.34
CA ASP A 81 -20.79 -9.90 -9.92
C ASP A 81 -21.67 -9.15 -8.92
N LEU A 82 -21.72 -9.58 -7.65
CA LEU A 82 -22.47 -8.89 -6.60
C LEU A 82 -21.82 -7.56 -6.22
N TRP A 83 -20.49 -7.52 -6.20
CA TRP A 83 -19.75 -6.27 -5.99
C TRP A 83 -19.96 -5.28 -7.13
N GLN A 84 -19.92 -5.73 -8.39
CA GLN A 84 -20.21 -4.86 -9.53
C GLN A 84 -21.62 -4.27 -9.44
N GLN A 85 -22.61 -5.08 -9.05
CA GLN A 85 -23.97 -4.60 -8.81
C GLN A 85 -24.04 -3.57 -7.67
N ALA A 86 -23.36 -3.82 -6.55
CA ALA A 86 -23.31 -2.90 -5.42
C ALA A 86 -22.63 -1.56 -5.77
N PHE A 87 -21.50 -1.61 -6.49
CA PHE A 87 -20.82 -0.41 -6.99
C PHE A 87 -21.71 0.39 -7.95
N ALA A 88 -22.34 -0.28 -8.90
CA ALA A 88 -23.27 0.36 -9.84
C ALA A 88 -24.48 0.99 -9.13
N GLY A 89 -25.07 0.28 -8.16
CA GLY A 89 -26.20 0.77 -7.35
C GLY A 89 -25.84 2.01 -6.52
N ALA A 90 -24.60 2.13 -6.06
CA ALA A 90 -24.09 3.31 -5.36
C ALA A 90 -23.59 4.43 -6.30
N GLY A 91 -23.62 4.23 -7.62
CA GLY A 91 -23.09 5.18 -8.61
C GLY A 91 -21.58 5.37 -8.50
N LEU A 92 -20.84 4.33 -8.10
CA LEU A 92 -19.40 4.36 -7.90
C LEU A 92 -18.69 3.38 -8.83
N ASP A 93 -17.47 3.74 -9.22
CA ASP A 93 -16.59 2.88 -10.01
C ASP A 93 -15.42 2.38 -9.16
N PRO A 94 -15.20 1.05 -9.00
CA PRO A 94 -14.02 0.54 -8.31
C PRO A 94 -12.71 1.02 -8.94
N ALA A 95 -12.66 1.23 -10.26
CA ALA A 95 -11.47 1.70 -10.96
C ALA A 95 -11.11 3.16 -10.59
N PHE A 96 -12.07 3.99 -10.19
CA PHE A 96 -11.78 5.32 -9.65
C PHE A 96 -10.91 5.26 -8.39
N TYR A 97 -11.21 4.34 -7.48
CA TYR A 97 -10.44 4.18 -6.24
C TYR A 97 -9.11 3.46 -6.48
N ALA A 98 -9.11 2.49 -7.41
CA ALA A 98 -7.98 1.61 -7.64
C ALA A 98 -6.95 2.15 -8.67
N GLY A 99 -7.41 2.65 -9.80
CA GLY A 99 -6.59 2.99 -10.96
C GLY A 99 -6.05 4.41 -10.98
N ARG A 100 -6.36 5.24 -9.97
CA ARG A 100 -5.95 6.65 -9.95
C ARG A 100 -4.55 6.83 -9.39
N LEU A 101 -3.70 7.53 -10.15
CA LEU A 101 -2.48 8.14 -9.62
C LEU A 101 -2.86 9.35 -8.75
N ARG A 102 -2.35 9.39 -7.52
CA ARG A 102 -2.66 10.43 -6.54
C ARG A 102 -1.47 11.35 -6.37
N SER A 103 -1.73 12.64 -6.16
CA SER A 103 -0.67 13.57 -5.76
C SER A 103 -0.14 13.20 -4.38
N LEU A 104 1.15 13.42 -4.12
CA LEU A 104 1.72 13.23 -2.78
C LEU A 104 1.05 14.15 -1.74
N ASP A 105 0.47 15.27 -2.17
CA ASP A 105 -0.21 16.24 -1.30
C ASP A 105 -1.73 16.08 -1.29
N GLU A 106 -2.25 15.06 -1.97
CA GLU A 106 -3.68 14.74 -1.93
C GLU A 106 -4.10 14.36 -0.50
N PRO A 107 -5.21 14.91 0.04
CA PRO A 107 -5.79 14.42 1.28
C PRO A 107 -6.30 12.99 1.09
N LEU A 108 -5.69 12.04 1.80
CA LEU A 108 -6.01 10.63 1.68
C LEU A 108 -7.15 10.25 2.65
N PRO A 109 -8.21 9.55 2.18
CA PRO A 109 -9.33 9.16 3.04
C PRO A 109 -8.95 8.36 4.29
N TRP A 110 -7.89 7.56 4.20
CA TRP A 110 -7.37 6.73 5.29
C TRP A 110 -6.34 7.43 6.18
N ALA A 111 -5.98 8.69 5.91
CA ALA A 111 -4.93 9.40 6.65
C ALA A 111 -5.25 9.64 8.14
N HIS A 112 -6.51 9.51 8.54
CA HIS A 112 -6.93 9.62 9.93
C HIS A 112 -6.60 8.38 10.77
N ILE A 113 -6.14 7.29 10.14
CA ILE A 113 -5.70 6.07 10.82
C ILE A 113 -4.20 6.19 11.10
N ASP A 114 -3.83 6.16 12.39
CA ASP A 114 -2.43 6.19 12.80
C ASP A 114 -1.85 4.77 12.87
N THR A 115 -0.85 4.49 12.02
CA THR A 115 -0.08 3.23 12.03
C THR A 115 1.27 3.37 12.73
N GLY A 116 1.57 4.54 13.28
CA GLY A 116 2.86 4.91 13.85
C GLY A 116 3.92 5.29 12.80
N VAL A 117 3.66 5.07 11.51
CA VAL A 117 4.55 5.47 10.41
C VAL A 117 4.09 6.80 9.84
N SER A 118 4.99 7.79 9.85
CA SER A 118 4.72 9.14 9.41
C SER A 118 4.52 9.23 7.88
N PRO A 119 3.60 10.10 7.41
CA PRO A 119 3.44 10.36 5.97
C PRO A 119 4.72 10.87 5.30
N ALA A 120 5.50 11.69 6.02
CA ALA A 120 6.79 12.21 5.52
C ALA A 120 7.80 11.09 5.25
N PHE A 121 7.85 10.07 6.11
CA PHE A 121 8.64 8.87 5.86
C PHE A 121 8.17 8.16 4.59
N LEU A 122 6.87 7.88 4.45
CA LEU A 122 6.33 7.17 3.28
C LEU A 122 6.59 7.92 1.97
N LYS A 123 6.48 9.25 1.94
CA LYS A 123 6.84 10.08 0.78
C LYS A 123 8.32 9.94 0.41
N ARG A 124 9.21 10.01 1.40
CA ARG A 124 10.65 9.86 1.17
C ARG A 124 11.01 8.47 0.66
N GLU A 125 10.43 7.41 1.25
CA GLU A 125 10.65 6.04 0.79
C GLU A 125 10.14 5.82 -0.63
N PHE A 126 9.04 6.47 -1.03
CA PHE A 126 8.55 6.45 -2.40
C PHE A 126 9.57 7.07 -3.36
N CYS A 127 10.09 8.27 -3.07
CA CYS A 127 11.12 8.90 -3.89
C CYS A 127 12.38 8.03 -4.00
N LEU A 128 12.85 7.46 -2.90
CA LEU A 128 14.01 6.55 -2.92
C LEU A 128 13.75 5.31 -3.78
N ALA A 129 12.54 4.74 -3.72
CA ALA A 129 12.19 3.57 -4.51
C ALA A 129 12.16 3.88 -6.02
N GLU A 130 11.64 5.05 -6.41
CA GLU A 130 11.69 5.52 -7.80
C GLU A 130 13.14 5.74 -8.29
N GLU A 131 14.04 6.14 -7.40
CA GLU A 131 15.49 6.25 -7.67
C GLU A 131 16.22 4.89 -7.62
N GLY A 132 15.53 3.78 -7.31
CA GLY A 132 16.15 2.46 -7.14
C GLY A 132 17.06 2.36 -5.91
N ARG A 133 16.93 3.29 -4.96
CA ARG A 133 17.75 3.36 -3.74
C ARG A 133 17.09 2.62 -2.59
N ARG A 134 17.91 1.96 -1.79
CA ARG A 134 17.48 1.20 -0.61
C ARG A 134 17.70 2.00 0.66
N THR A 135 16.71 1.97 1.53
CA THR A 135 16.83 2.47 2.90
C THR A 135 17.58 1.46 3.76
N GLY A 136 18.52 1.96 4.57
CA GLY A 136 19.34 1.11 5.43
C GLY A 136 18.53 0.47 6.57
N ASP A 137 18.97 -0.70 7.02
CA ASP A 137 18.37 -1.40 8.15
C ASP A 137 18.67 -0.65 9.45
N CYS A 138 17.65 0.04 9.98
CA CYS A 138 17.76 0.87 11.17
C CYS A 138 18.04 0.09 12.46
N ARG A 139 18.24 -1.24 12.42
CA ARG A 139 18.82 -2.00 13.53
C ARG A 139 20.33 -1.78 13.61
N TYR A 140 21.00 -1.76 12.46
CA TYR A 140 22.45 -1.66 12.34
C TYR A 140 22.95 -0.24 12.03
N VAL A 141 22.13 0.57 11.35
CA VAL A 141 22.49 1.97 10.99
C VAL A 141 21.72 3.00 11.82
N ALA A 142 21.77 4.26 11.41
CA ALA A 142 20.96 5.33 12.01
C ALA A 142 19.44 5.04 11.91
N CYS A 143 18.66 5.76 12.71
CA CYS A 143 17.21 5.64 12.76
C CYS A 143 16.67 6.29 11.50
N ASN A 144 15.77 5.60 10.79
CA ASN A 144 15.18 6.12 9.55
C ASN A 144 14.10 7.19 9.81
N VAL A 145 13.86 7.52 11.07
CA VAL A 145 12.85 8.49 11.52
C VAL A 145 11.48 8.17 10.89
N CYS A 146 11.07 6.90 10.99
CA CYS A 146 9.85 6.44 10.35
C CYS A 146 8.57 6.94 11.02
N GLY A 147 8.63 7.40 12.27
CA GLY A 147 7.49 7.79 13.08
C GLY A 147 7.43 7.00 14.39
N LEU A 148 7.91 5.75 14.37
CA LEU A 148 7.89 4.87 15.54
C LEU A 148 8.66 5.41 16.75
N GLN A 149 9.61 6.33 16.58
CA GLN A 149 10.26 7.02 17.71
C GLN A 149 9.27 7.77 18.63
N GLY A 150 8.07 8.11 18.15
CA GLY A 150 7.02 8.70 18.96
C GLY A 150 6.41 7.70 19.95
N ALA A 151 6.22 6.44 19.52
CA ALA A 151 5.49 5.42 20.26
C ALA A 151 6.38 4.32 20.87
N GLN A 152 7.56 4.04 20.32
CA GLN A 152 8.44 2.93 20.69
C GLN A 152 9.67 3.43 21.47
N PRO A 153 9.85 3.05 22.75
CA PRO A 153 10.96 3.51 23.59
C PRO A 153 12.33 3.25 22.97
N ALA A 154 12.58 2.05 22.46
CA ALA A 154 13.85 1.69 21.83
C ALA A 154 14.18 2.57 20.60
N CYS A 155 13.16 2.94 19.81
CA CYS A 155 13.34 3.85 18.67
C CYS A 155 13.64 5.29 19.14
N ARG A 156 13.01 5.72 20.23
CA ARG A 156 13.22 7.05 20.84
C ARG A 156 14.65 7.19 21.36
N GLU A 157 15.13 6.22 22.13
CA GLU A 157 16.49 6.17 22.66
C GLU A 157 17.53 6.17 21.54
N LYS A 158 17.31 5.34 20.52
CA LYS A 158 18.21 5.26 19.36
C LYS A 158 18.31 6.60 18.62
N LEU A 159 17.20 7.32 18.46
CA LEU A 159 17.20 8.63 17.81
C LEU A 159 17.89 9.69 18.69
N ALA A 160 17.67 9.66 20.00
CA ALA A 160 18.36 10.57 20.94
C ALA A 160 19.87 10.39 20.85
N GLY A 161 20.37 9.14 20.93
CA GLY A 161 21.80 8.85 20.82
C GLY A 161 22.43 9.24 19.49
N GLN A 162 21.64 9.34 18.40
CA GLN A 162 22.12 9.85 17.11
C GLN A 162 22.31 11.36 17.11
N ARG A 163 21.39 12.10 17.74
CA ARG A 163 21.48 13.57 17.88
C ARG A 163 22.72 13.95 18.69
N ASP A 164 23.00 13.22 19.76
CA ASP A 164 24.17 13.46 20.61
C ASP A 164 25.51 13.18 19.90
N ARG A 165 25.55 12.17 19.01
CA ARG A 165 26.74 11.89 18.18
C ARG A 165 26.96 12.95 17.11
N ALA A 166 25.87 13.45 16.52
CA ALA A 166 25.93 14.50 15.50
C ALA A 166 26.44 15.83 16.08
N SER A 167 25.99 16.21 17.27
CA SER A 167 26.45 17.44 17.95
C SER A 167 27.92 17.37 18.35
N LYS A 168 28.39 16.21 18.85
CA LYS A 168 29.81 16.00 19.19
C LYS A 168 30.72 15.94 17.95
N GLY A 169 30.25 15.38 16.84
CA GLY A 169 31.00 15.31 15.58
C GLY A 169 31.19 16.67 14.90
N GLN A 170 30.22 17.58 15.01
CA GLN A 170 30.34 18.95 14.52
C GLN A 170 31.33 19.79 15.35
N SER A 171 31.47 19.49 16.66
CA SER A 171 32.47 20.17 17.50
C SER A 171 33.92 19.78 17.20
N ALA A 172 34.16 18.63 16.55
CA ALA A 172 35.51 18.14 16.26
C ALA A 172 36.02 18.51 14.86
N ALA A 173 35.13 18.89 13.94
CA ALA A 173 35.47 19.29 12.56
C ALA A 173 35.70 20.81 12.39
N GLY A 174 35.62 21.58 13.49
CA GLY A 174 35.78 23.04 13.52
C GLY A 174 37.07 23.53 14.17
N THR A 175 38.10 22.69 14.28
CA THR A 175 39.46 23.04 14.74
C THR A 175 40.46 22.60 13.68
#